data_AF-A0A8C7YB04-F1
#
_entry.id   AF-A0A8C7YB04-F1
#
_cell.length_a   1.000
_cell.length_b   1.000
_cell.length_c   1.000
_cell.angle_alpha   90.00
_cell.angle_beta   90.00
_cell.angle_gamma   90.00
#
_symmetry.space_group_name_H-M   'P 1'
#
loop_
_entity.id
_entity.type
_entity.pdbx_description
1 polymer ?
#
loop_
_entity_poly.entity_id
_entity_poly.type
_entity_poly.pdbx_seq_one_letter_code
_entity_poly.pdbx_strand_id
1 'polypeptide(L)'
;IVEHPAAGYKKIFETVEELDEPIPAQISGVIPSWLGGSLLRMGPGLFEVGDEPFHHLFDGQALMHKFDLRNGQVTYNRKFIKTDSYVRAMTENRVVITEFGTIAYPDPCKNIFSRFFSYFKGIEVTDNCLVNIYPIGEDFYAVTETNYITKVDPDSLETLEKVDLCKYLSVNGLTAHPHIEADGTVYNIGNCFGKNMSLAYNIVKIPPAQKDKSDPIEKSQIVVQLPSSERLKPSYVHSFGMTNNYFVFVEQPVKINLLKFLSAWSIRGTTYMDCFESCESMGTWFHLTTKNPAAYMSSHKF
;
A
#
# COMPACT_ATOMS: atom_id res chain seq x y z
N ILE A 1 -14.94 3.02 -32.36
CA ILE A 1 -14.91 2.51 -30.97
C ILE A 1 -14.30 1.12 -31.05
N VAL A 2 -13.29 0.81 -30.26
CA VAL A 2 -12.76 -0.57 -30.17
C VAL A 2 -13.67 -1.34 -29.23
N GLU A 3 -14.13 -2.52 -29.66
CA GLU A 3 -15.01 -3.38 -28.86
C GLU A 3 -14.27 -4.64 -28.41
N HIS A 4 -14.70 -5.19 -27.27
CA HIS A 4 -14.14 -6.41 -26.70
C HIS A 4 -15.23 -7.48 -26.46
N PRO A 5 -15.98 -7.91 -27.50
CA PRO A 5 -17.14 -8.80 -27.34
C PRO A 5 -16.77 -10.19 -26.80
N ALA A 6 -15.53 -10.64 -27.03
CA ALA A 6 -15.02 -11.90 -26.47
C ALA A 6 -14.78 -11.83 -24.94
N ALA A 7 -14.83 -10.65 -24.34
CA ALA A 7 -14.62 -10.40 -22.90
C ALA A 7 -13.34 -11.01 -22.32
N GLY A 8 -12.25 -11.07 -23.10
CA GLY A 8 -10.97 -11.64 -22.67
C GLY A 8 -10.33 -10.96 -21.45
N TYR A 9 -10.70 -9.71 -21.16
CA TYR A 9 -10.27 -8.98 -19.97
C TYR A 9 -10.71 -9.64 -18.66
N LYS A 10 -11.68 -10.56 -18.67
CA LYS A 10 -12.07 -11.35 -17.49
C LYS A 10 -10.89 -12.13 -16.90
N LYS A 11 -9.95 -12.58 -17.74
CA LYS A 11 -8.73 -13.27 -17.32
C LYS A 11 -7.80 -12.44 -16.43
N ILE A 12 -7.96 -11.11 -16.41
CA ILE A 12 -7.20 -10.23 -15.50
C ILE A 12 -7.65 -10.42 -14.04
N PHE A 13 -8.87 -10.91 -13.83
CA PHE A 13 -9.52 -11.05 -12.53
C PHE A 13 -9.79 -12.53 -12.18
N GLU A 14 -8.96 -13.45 -12.69
CA GLU A 14 -9.04 -14.87 -12.37
C GLU A 14 -7.85 -15.30 -11.51
N THR A 15 -8.14 -16.15 -10.52
CA THR A 15 -7.13 -16.72 -9.62
C THR A 15 -6.10 -17.52 -10.40
N VAL A 16 -4.84 -17.41 -9.98
CA VAL A 16 -3.72 -18.20 -10.50
C VAL A 16 -2.92 -18.84 -9.36
N GLU A 17 -2.26 -19.95 -9.66
CA GLU A 17 -1.34 -20.61 -8.73
C GLU A 17 0.07 -19.99 -8.82
N GLU A 18 0.83 -20.10 -7.73
CA GLU A 18 2.26 -19.78 -7.71
C GLU A 18 3.06 -20.68 -8.66
N LEU A 19 4.31 -20.33 -8.92
CA LEU A 19 5.26 -21.21 -9.59
C LEU A 19 6.31 -21.66 -8.57
N ASP A 20 6.59 -22.97 -8.54
CA ASP A 20 7.66 -23.53 -7.71
C ASP A 20 9.03 -23.03 -8.19
N GLU A 21 9.22 -22.96 -9.51
CA GLU A 21 10.45 -22.57 -10.18
C GLU A 21 10.19 -21.60 -11.34
N PRO A 22 11.16 -20.72 -11.69
CA PRO A 22 11.04 -19.83 -12.85
C PRO A 22 10.87 -20.61 -14.16
N ILE A 23 9.94 -20.17 -15.02
CA ILE A 23 9.69 -20.75 -16.33
C ILE A 23 10.31 -19.91 -17.45
N PRO A 24 10.86 -20.52 -18.52
CA PRO A 24 11.39 -19.78 -19.66
C PRO A 24 10.26 -19.13 -20.46
N ALA A 25 10.46 -17.88 -20.90
CA ALA A 25 9.52 -17.19 -21.79
C ALA A 25 9.87 -17.43 -23.26
N GLN A 26 8.85 -17.56 -24.11
CA GLN A 26 9.04 -17.56 -25.56
C GLN A 26 9.28 -16.13 -26.06
N ILE A 27 10.41 -15.91 -26.72
CA ILE A 27 10.81 -14.59 -27.21
C ILE A 27 10.45 -14.46 -28.69
N SER A 28 9.74 -13.38 -29.03
CA SER A 28 9.53 -12.92 -30.40
C SER A 28 10.19 -11.55 -30.57
N GLY A 29 11.03 -11.40 -31.61
CA GLY A 29 11.89 -10.23 -31.79
C GLY A 29 13.28 -10.42 -31.14
N VAL A 30 13.95 -9.31 -30.82
CA VAL A 30 15.32 -9.31 -30.27
C VAL A 30 15.36 -8.50 -29.00
N ILE A 31 15.82 -9.10 -27.91
CA ILE A 31 16.05 -8.39 -26.64
C ILE A 31 17.33 -7.55 -26.78
N PRO A 32 17.30 -6.24 -26.48
CA PRO A 32 18.49 -5.41 -26.54
C PRO A 32 19.61 -5.96 -25.66
N SER A 33 20.83 -6.05 -26.18
CA SER A 33 21.96 -6.67 -25.48
C SER A 33 22.37 -5.94 -24.20
N TRP A 34 22.03 -4.66 -24.07
CA TRP A 34 22.26 -3.86 -22.86
C TRP A 34 21.20 -4.08 -21.78
N LEU A 35 20.06 -4.69 -22.12
CA LEU A 35 18.97 -4.90 -21.19
C LEU A 35 19.23 -6.17 -20.37
N GLY A 36 19.61 -5.96 -19.12
CA GLY A 36 19.75 -7.02 -18.12
C GLY A 36 19.27 -6.55 -16.76
N GLY A 37 18.65 -7.45 -16.01
CA GLY A 37 18.03 -7.18 -14.71
C GLY A 37 16.64 -7.77 -14.59
N SER A 38 15.93 -7.42 -13.52
CA SER A 38 14.62 -7.98 -13.21
C SER A 38 13.53 -6.91 -13.21
N LEU A 39 12.41 -7.19 -13.87
CA LEU A 39 11.18 -6.43 -13.74
C LEU A 39 10.32 -7.08 -12.66
N LEU A 40 10.15 -6.39 -11.53
CA LEU A 40 9.25 -6.77 -10.45
C LEU A 40 7.93 -6.01 -10.56
N ARG A 41 6.80 -6.70 -10.40
CA ARG A 41 5.46 -6.10 -10.38
C ARG A 41 4.59 -6.75 -9.31
N MET A 42 3.71 -5.94 -8.73
CA MET A 42 2.68 -6.40 -7.81
C MET A 42 1.30 -6.38 -8.47
N GLY A 43 0.41 -7.24 -7.99
CA GLY A 43 -1.01 -7.23 -8.33
C GLY A 43 -1.79 -8.28 -7.54
N PRO A 44 -3.12 -8.32 -7.64
CA PRO A 44 -3.93 -9.38 -7.05
C PRO A 44 -3.78 -10.68 -7.87
N GLY A 45 -3.62 -11.83 -7.21
CA GLY A 45 -3.51 -13.14 -7.86
C GLY A 45 -4.48 -14.21 -7.37
N LEU A 46 -5.19 -13.94 -6.27
CA LEU A 46 -6.20 -14.82 -5.68
C LEU A 46 -7.44 -13.98 -5.37
N PHE A 47 -8.56 -14.30 -6.02
CA PHE A 47 -9.78 -13.50 -5.99
C PHE A 47 -10.91 -14.11 -5.14
N GLU A 48 -10.64 -15.26 -4.52
CA GLU A 48 -11.56 -15.95 -3.63
C GLU A 48 -10.80 -16.83 -2.63
N VAL A 49 -11.38 -17.08 -1.46
CA VAL A 49 -10.84 -18.01 -0.46
C VAL A 49 -11.95 -18.97 -0.05
N GLY A 50 -11.81 -20.24 -0.44
CA GLY A 50 -12.92 -21.20 -0.34
C GLY A 50 -14.12 -20.73 -1.16
N ASP A 51 -15.27 -20.58 -0.50
CA ASP A 51 -16.50 -20.07 -1.13
C ASP A 51 -16.70 -18.55 -0.95
N GLU A 52 -15.74 -17.85 -0.34
CA GLU A 52 -15.82 -16.41 -0.05
C GLU A 52 -15.07 -15.60 -1.13
N PRO A 53 -15.79 -14.85 -2.00
CA PRO A 53 -15.16 -14.03 -3.03
C PRO A 53 -14.67 -12.69 -2.48
N PHE A 54 -13.60 -12.16 -3.09
CA PHE A 54 -13.23 -10.75 -2.96
C PHE A 54 -14.06 -9.88 -3.93
N HIS A 55 -14.57 -8.76 -3.43
CA HIS A 55 -15.56 -7.93 -4.12
C HIS A 55 -14.97 -6.72 -4.84
N HIS A 56 -13.77 -6.26 -4.46
CA HIS A 56 -13.10 -5.12 -5.08
C HIS A 56 -11.77 -5.52 -5.74
N LEU A 57 -11.36 -4.76 -6.76
CA LEU A 57 -10.10 -4.97 -7.48
C LEU A 57 -8.88 -4.97 -6.54
N PHE A 58 -8.98 -4.25 -5.43
CA PHE A 58 -7.89 -4.06 -4.47
C PHE A 58 -7.92 -5.03 -3.28
N ASP A 59 -8.72 -6.09 -3.38
CA ASP A 59 -8.91 -7.05 -2.27
C ASP A 59 -8.20 -8.38 -2.51
N GLY A 60 -7.97 -8.75 -3.78
CA GLY A 60 -7.31 -10.00 -4.12
C GLY A 60 -5.90 -10.09 -3.50
N GLN A 61 -5.47 -11.28 -3.12
CA GLN A 61 -4.23 -11.41 -2.35
C GLN A 61 -2.99 -11.10 -3.20
N ALA A 62 -2.03 -10.40 -2.58
CA ALA A 62 -0.83 -9.88 -3.22
C ALA A 62 0.03 -10.97 -3.87
N LEU A 63 0.20 -10.85 -5.17
CA LEU A 63 1.06 -11.69 -6.00
C LEU A 63 2.21 -10.85 -6.55
N MET A 64 3.44 -11.28 -6.29
CA MET A 64 4.63 -10.68 -6.88
C MET A 64 5.02 -11.44 -8.13
N HIS A 65 5.27 -10.69 -9.20
CA HIS A 65 5.69 -11.18 -10.50
C HIS A 65 7.11 -10.72 -10.80
N LYS A 66 7.93 -11.61 -11.36
CA LYS A 66 9.29 -11.32 -11.81
C LYS A 66 9.48 -11.77 -13.25
N PHE A 67 9.95 -10.85 -14.09
CA PHE A 67 10.59 -11.20 -15.36
C PHE A 67 12.09 -10.94 -15.21
N ASP A 68 12.91 -11.98 -15.31
CA ASP A 68 14.36 -11.86 -15.22
C ASP A 68 15.00 -11.91 -16.60
N LEU A 69 15.78 -10.90 -16.95
CA LEU A 69 16.39 -10.74 -18.27
C LEU A 69 17.90 -10.89 -18.16
N ARG A 70 18.46 -11.89 -18.83
CA ARG A 70 19.90 -12.15 -18.83
C ARG A 70 20.34 -12.78 -20.13
N ASN A 71 21.38 -12.22 -20.75
CA ASN A 71 22.01 -12.78 -21.96
C ASN A 71 21.01 -13.06 -23.10
N GLY A 72 20.04 -12.16 -23.30
CA GLY A 72 19.00 -12.32 -24.33
C GLY A 72 17.94 -13.39 -24.03
N GLN A 73 17.91 -13.92 -22.81
CA GLN A 73 16.88 -14.84 -22.32
C GLN A 73 15.98 -14.15 -21.29
N VAL A 74 14.75 -14.65 -21.14
CA VAL A 74 13.80 -14.20 -20.14
C VAL A 74 13.22 -15.39 -19.41
N THR A 75 13.20 -15.32 -18.09
CA THR A 75 12.39 -16.22 -17.26
C THR A 75 11.28 -15.44 -16.57
N TYR A 76 10.21 -16.14 -16.23
CA TYR A 76 9.08 -15.60 -15.47
C TYR A 76 8.89 -16.41 -14.19
N ASN A 77 8.67 -15.74 -13.07
CA ASN A 77 8.30 -16.36 -11.81
C ASN A 77 7.19 -15.55 -11.12
N ARG A 78 6.41 -16.20 -10.26
CA ARG A 78 5.43 -15.52 -9.40
C ARG A 78 5.23 -16.25 -8.08
N LYS A 79 5.15 -15.49 -6.99
CA LYS A 79 4.82 -15.96 -5.63
C LYS A 79 3.91 -14.98 -4.92
N PHE A 80 2.92 -15.50 -4.20
CA PHE A 80 2.11 -14.76 -3.25
C PHE A 80 2.98 -14.28 -2.10
N ILE A 81 2.77 -13.04 -1.69
CA ILE A 81 3.38 -12.51 -0.49
C ILE A 81 2.70 -13.15 0.72
N LYS A 82 3.48 -13.75 1.61
CA LYS A 82 3.00 -14.45 2.80
C LYS A 82 2.69 -13.45 3.92
N THR A 83 1.76 -12.53 3.64
CA THR A 83 1.20 -11.54 4.56
C THR A 83 0.35 -12.21 5.64
N ASP A 84 0.04 -11.51 6.73
CA ASP A 84 -0.92 -12.03 7.72
C ASP A 84 -2.29 -12.26 7.08
N SER A 85 -2.72 -11.38 6.14
CA SER A 85 -3.96 -11.58 5.39
C SER A 85 -3.95 -12.90 4.61
N TYR A 86 -2.90 -13.14 3.82
CA TYR A 86 -2.77 -14.36 3.02
C TYR A 86 -2.66 -15.61 3.88
N VAL A 87 -1.73 -15.62 4.85
CA VAL A 87 -1.45 -16.80 5.69
C VAL A 87 -2.68 -17.21 6.49
N ARG A 88 -3.39 -16.25 7.08
CA ARG A 88 -4.62 -16.54 7.84
C ARG A 88 -5.75 -16.96 6.93
N ALA A 89 -5.91 -16.32 5.76
CA ALA A 89 -6.92 -16.73 4.80
C ALA A 89 -6.73 -18.18 4.35
N MET A 90 -5.49 -18.59 4.04
CA MET A 90 -5.17 -19.96 3.64
C MET A 90 -5.30 -20.95 4.80
N THR A 91 -4.95 -20.54 6.02
CA THR A 91 -5.03 -21.40 7.22
C THR A 91 -6.48 -21.66 7.64
N GLU A 92 -7.33 -20.63 7.58
CA GLU A 92 -8.72 -20.69 8.03
C GLU A 92 -9.72 -20.96 6.88
N ASN A 93 -9.25 -21.01 5.63
CA ASN A 93 -10.04 -21.21 4.41
C ASN A 93 -11.24 -20.25 4.30
N ARG A 94 -11.02 -18.97 4.62
CA ARG A 94 -12.01 -17.87 4.61
C ARG A 94 -11.31 -16.51 4.64
N VAL A 95 -12.03 -15.42 4.38
CA VAL A 95 -11.49 -14.05 4.55
C VAL A 95 -11.42 -13.70 6.03
N VAL A 96 -10.21 -13.53 6.56
CA VAL A 96 -9.97 -13.30 8.00
C VAL A 96 -9.66 -11.84 8.32
N ILE A 97 -9.07 -11.10 7.38
CA ILE A 97 -8.78 -9.67 7.51
C ILE A 97 -9.65 -8.90 6.51
N THR A 98 -10.29 -7.82 6.98
CA THR A 98 -11.07 -6.94 6.11
C THR A 98 -10.14 -6.27 5.11
N GLU A 99 -10.44 -6.42 3.82
CA GLU A 99 -9.75 -5.76 2.72
C GLU A 99 -10.47 -4.48 2.32
N PHE A 100 -10.02 -3.81 1.26
CA PHE A 100 -10.53 -2.50 0.84
C PHE A 100 -12.06 -2.46 0.68
N GLY A 101 -12.63 -3.43 -0.05
CA GLY A 101 -14.06 -3.54 -0.34
C GLY A 101 -14.68 -4.88 0.08
N THR A 102 -13.95 -5.73 0.81
CA THR A 102 -14.43 -7.03 1.28
C THR A 102 -14.28 -7.13 2.78
N ILE A 103 -15.39 -7.41 3.47
CA ILE A 103 -15.40 -7.57 4.91
C ILE A 103 -14.96 -8.98 5.31
N ALA A 104 -14.11 -9.09 6.33
CA ALA A 104 -13.90 -10.36 7.00
C ALA A 104 -15.07 -10.66 7.95
N TYR A 105 -15.75 -11.79 7.75
CA TYR A 105 -16.81 -12.20 8.66
C TYR A 105 -16.23 -12.87 9.92
N PRO A 106 -16.84 -12.64 11.11
CA PRO A 106 -16.41 -13.31 12.33
C PRO A 106 -16.65 -14.81 12.21
N ASP A 107 -15.64 -15.61 12.54
CA ASP A 107 -15.67 -17.07 12.55
C ASP A 107 -17.03 -17.62 13.04
N PRO A 108 -17.77 -18.37 12.20
CA PRO A 108 -19.08 -18.90 12.55
C PRO A 108 -19.03 -19.93 13.69
N CYS A 109 -17.86 -20.53 13.95
CA CYS A 109 -17.64 -21.51 15.00
C CYS A 109 -17.34 -20.86 16.37
N LYS A 110 -17.16 -19.53 16.42
CA LYS A 110 -16.92 -18.80 17.68
C LYS A 110 -18.24 -18.43 18.38
N ASN A 111 -18.41 -18.94 19.59
CA ASN A 111 -19.51 -18.57 20.50
C ASN A 111 -19.58 -17.05 20.74
N ILE A 112 -20.76 -16.53 21.09
CA ILE A 112 -21.02 -15.09 21.35
C ILE A 112 -19.99 -14.46 22.30
N PHE A 113 -19.55 -15.19 23.33
CA PHE A 113 -18.53 -14.73 24.27
C PHE A 113 -17.13 -14.58 23.63
N SER A 114 -16.68 -15.51 22.79
CA SER A 114 -15.38 -15.39 22.11
C SER A 114 -15.43 -14.35 20.98
N ARG A 115 -16.60 -14.14 20.35
CA ARG A 115 -16.85 -13.00 19.45
C ARG A 115 -16.71 -11.66 20.18
N PHE A 116 -17.26 -11.54 21.40
CA PHE A 116 -17.13 -10.34 22.23
C PHE A 116 -15.67 -10.07 22.63
N PHE A 117 -14.88 -11.09 23.00
CA PHE A 117 -13.45 -10.90 23.32
C PHE A 117 -12.57 -10.58 22.10
N SER A 118 -12.90 -11.12 20.92
CA SER A 118 -12.19 -10.79 19.67
C SER A 118 -12.35 -9.30 19.31
N TYR A 119 -13.50 -8.74 19.69
CA TYR A 119 -13.83 -7.32 19.55
C TYR A 119 -12.91 -6.38 20.33
N PHE A 120 -12.30 -6.83 21.43
CA PHE A 120 -11.38 -6.04 22.25
C PHE A 120 -9.91 -6.10 21.79
N LYS A 121 -9.57 -6.90 20.77
CA LYS A 121 -8.18 -7.04 20.28
C LYS A 121 -7.69 -5.90 19.39
N GLY A 122 -8.48 -4.85 19.18
CA GLY A 122 -8.14 -3.73 18.30
C GLY A 122 -8.51 -4.02 16.84
N ILE A 123 -8.51 -2.96 16.03
CA ILE A 123 -8.82 -3.04 14.60
C ILE A 123 -7.62 -3.67 13.89
N GLU A 124 -7.82 -4.84 13.27
CA GLU A 124 -6.81 -5.48 12.42
C GLU A 124 -6.79 -4.79 11.05
N VAL A 125 -5.73 -4.01 10.79
CA VAL A 125 -5.51 -3.32 9.51
C VAL A 125 -4.85 -4.27 8.52
N THR A 126 -5.30 -4.26 7.26
CA THR A 126 -4.72 -5.13 6.21
C THR A 126 -3.25 -4.85 5.96
N ASP A 127 -2.49 -5.93 5.75
CA ASP A 127 -1.12 -5.92 5.25
C ASP A 127 -1.02 -6.56 3.87
N ASN A 128 -2.13 -6.70 3.14
CA ASN A 128 -2.18 -7.20 1.77
C ASN A 128 -1.46 -6.22 0.82
N CYS A 129 -0.15 -6.41 0.65
CA CYS A 129 0.76 -5.52 -0.06
C CYS A 129 0.75 -5.69 -1.59
N LEU A 130 -0.43 -5.55 -2.21
CA LEU A 130 -0.64 -5.85 -3.64
C LEU A 130 -0.34 -4.71 -4.62
N VAL A 131 -0.05 -3.50 -4.14
CA VAL A 131 -0.13 -2.29 -4.98
C VAL A 131 1.19 -2.02 -5.71
N ASN A 132 2.30 -2.02 -4.98
CA ASN A 132 3.60 -1.65 -5.55
C ASN A 132 4.77 -2.32 -4.80
N ILE A 133 5.96 -2.22 -5.36
CA ILE A 133 7.22 -2.62 -4.75
C ILE A 133 8.28 -1.54 -4.99
N TYR A 134 9.05 -1.17 -3.97
CA TYR A 134 10.11 -0.17 -4.12
C TYR A 134 11.27 -0.40 -3.15
N PRO A 135 12.48 0.11 -3.48
CA PRO A 135 13.65 -0.06 -2.62
C PRO A 135 13.68 0.96 -1.46
N ILE A 136 14.17 0.52 -0.30
CA ILE A 136 14.64 1.36 0.81
C ILE A 136 16.02 0.85 1.21
N GLY A 137 17.05 1.67 0.99
CA GLY A 137 18.43 1.22 1.19
C GLY A 137 18.80 0.08 0.22
N GLU A 138 19.21 -1.06 0.77
CA GLU A 138 19.55 -2.28 -0.01
C GLU A 138 18.37 -3.27 -0.09
N ASP A 139 17.26 -2.98 0.58
CA ASP A 139 16.12 -3.88 0.72
C ASP A 139 14.94 -3.46 -0.19
N PHE A 140 14.06 -4.41 -0.49
CA PHE A 140 12.83 -4.19 -1.26
C PHE A 140 11.60 -4.45 -0.43
N TYR A 141 10.59 -3.57 -0.59
CA TYR A 141 9.35 -3.65 0.16
C TYR A 141 8.15 -3.65 -0.78
N ALA A 142 7.34 -4.70 -0.70
CA ALA A 142 5.98 -4.72 -1.24
C ALA A 142 5.08 -3.87 -0.34
N VAL A 143 4.16 -3.11 -0.93
CA VAL A 143 3.34 -2.14 -0.22
C VAL A 143 1.89 -2.14 -0.65
N THR A 144 1.04 -1.71 0.28
CA THR A 144 -0.31 -1.18 0.04
C THR A 144 -0.37 0.25 0.57
N GLU A 145 -1.55 0.76 0.93
CA GLU A 145 -1.74 2.13 1.42
C GLU A 145 -2.01 2.21 2.94
N THR A 146 -1.60 1.19 3.69
CA THR A 146 -1.70 1.12 5.15
C THR A 146 -0.36 1.45 5.82
N ASN A 147 -0.25 1.24 7.13
CA ASN A 147 1.01 1.35 7.88
C ASN A 147 1.90 0.10 7.75
N TYR A 148 1.38 -1.00 7.21
CA TYR A 148 2.13 -2.23 7.04
C TYR A 148 2.76 -2.30 5.66
N ILE A 149 4.06 -2.56 5.63
CA ILE A 149 4.81 -2.89 4.42
C ILE A 149 5.51 -4.23 4.62
N THR A 150 5.79 -4.95 3.54
CA THR A 150 6.38 -6.28 3.62
C THR A 150 7.72 -6.31 2.90
N LYS A 151 8.80 -6.54 3.64
CA LYS A 151 10.13 -6.79 3.09
C LYS A 151 10.12 -8.11 2.33
N VAL A 152 10.67 -8.09 1.12
CA VAL A 152 10.71 -9.23 0.21
C VAL A 152 12.10 -9.40 -0.38
N ASP A 153 12.45 -10.62 -0.73
CA ASP A 153 13.65 -10.92 -1.50
C ASP A 153 13.36 -10.75 -3.02
N PRO A 154 14.02 -9.80 -3.71
CA PRO A 154 13.80 -9.58 -5.15
C PRO A 154 14.32 -10.72 -6.02
N ASP A 155 15.18 -11.60 -5.49
CA ASP A 155 15.76 -12.72 -6.20
C ASP A 155 14.87 -13.95 -6.16
N SER A 156 14.53 -14.40 -4.94
CA SER A 156 13.77 -15.62 -4.68
C SER A 156 12.24 -15.43 -4.64
N LEU A 157 11.80 -14.17 -4.57
CA LEU A 157 10.40 -13.76 -4.32
C LEU A 157 9.86 -14.15 -2.93
N GLU A 158 10.75 -14.49 -1.99
CA GLU A 158 10.35 -14.87 -0.64
C GLU A 158 9.92 -13.66 0.19
N THR A 159 8.96 -13.91 1.08
CA THR A 159 8.51 -12.94 2.09
C THR A 159 9.43 -13.01 3.30
N LEU A 160 9.99 -11.87 3.70
CA LEU A 160 11.01 -11.82 4.76
C LEU A 160 10.43 -11.29 6.06
N GLU A 161 9.91 -10.06 6.06
CA GLU A 161 9.51 -9.38 7.29
C GLU A 161 8.33 -8.43 7.07
N LYS A 162 7.40 -8.40 8.03
CA LYS A 162 6.35 -7.38 8.12
C LYS A 162 6.85 -6.21 8.96
N VAL A 163 6.83 -5.01 8.40
CA VAL A 163 7.24 -3.77 9.08
C VAL A 163 6.02 -2.90 9.36
N ASP A 164 5.91 -2.42 10.59
CA ASP A 164 4.90 -1.46 11.04
C ASP A 164 5.48 -0.05 11.09
N LEU A 165 5.11 0.78 10.12
CA LEU A 165 5.61 2.15 9.99
C LEU A 165 5.21 3.05 11.17
N CYS A 166 4.12 2.73 11.88
CA CYS A 166 3.68 3.49 13.06
C CYS A 166 4.67 3.42 14.22
N LYS A 167 5.58 2.43 14.23
CA LYS A 167 6.66 2.33 15.23
C LYS A 167 7.76 3.39 15.05
N TYR A 168 7.88 3.95 13.84
CA TYR A 168 8.94 4.87 13.46
C TYR A 168 8.42 6.28 13.12
N LEU A 169 7.21 6.37 12.59
CA LEU A 169 6.61 7.59 12.06
C LEU A 169 5.22 7.83 12.64
N SER A 170 4.89 9.09 12.91
CA SER A 170 3.53 9.49 13.29
C SER A 170 2.65 9.63 12.04
N VAL A 171 2.23 8.49 11.50
CA VAL A 171 1.33 8.36 10.34
C VAL A 171 0.35 7.22 10.59
N ASN A 172 -0.81 7.25 9.94
CA ASN A 172 -1.80 6.16 9.96
C ASN A 172 -1.57 5.18 8.80
N GLY A 173 -0.87 5.62 7.75
CA GLY A 173 -0.52 4.86 6.55
C GLY A 173 0.24 5.77 5.60
N LEU A 174 0.95 5.20 4.63
CA LEU A 174 1.66 5.92 3.57
C LEU A 174 1.14 5.48 2.21
N THR A 175 1.33 6.29 1.17
CA THR A 175 0.96 5.88 -0.19
C THR A 175 1.85 4.76 -0.72
N ALA A 176 1.37 4.02 -1.72
CA ALA A 176 2.18 3.07 -2.47
C ALA A 176 3.13 3.74 -3.49
N HIS A 177 3.16 5.08 -3.56
CA HIS A 177 3.85 5.87 -4.57
C HIS A 177 4.84 6.87 -3.96
N PRO A 178 5.91 6.38 -3.29
CA PRO A 178 6.96 7.26 -2.83
C PRO A 178 7.74 7.86 -4.02
N HIS A 179 8.38 9.00 -3.76
CA HIS A 179 9.44 9.50 -4.61
C HIS A 179 10.80 9.06 -4.07
N ILE A 180 11.67 8.57 -4.95
CA ILE A 180 13.02 8.12 -4.59
C ILE A 180 14.03 9.01 -5.33
N GLU A 181 14.92 9.65 -4.58
CA GLU A 181 16.00 10.46 -5.14
C GLU A 181 17.15 9.58 -5.64
N ALA A 182 18.03 10.18 -6.47
CA ALA A 182 19.18 9.48 -7.04
C ALA A 182 20.17 8.94 -5.98
N ASP A 183 20.19 9.53 -4.78
CA ASP A 183 21.02 9.05 -3.67
C ASP A 183 20.38 7.91 -2.86
N GLY A 184 19.13 7.54 -3.17
CA GLY A 184 18.34 6.53 -2.46
C GLY A 184 17.45 7.09 -1.34
N THR A 185 17.39 8.41 -1.15
CA THR A 185 16.45 9.03 -0.21
C THR A 185 15.01 8.80 -0.67
N VAL A 186 14.15 8.32 0.23
CA VAL A 186 12.72 8.08 -0.05
C VAL A 186 11.87 9.16 0.61
N TYR A 187 10.96 9.77 -0.14
CA TYR A 187 9.90 10.64 0.38
C TYR A 187 8.54 10.04 0.11
N ASN A 188 7.66 10.10 1.10
CA ASN A 188 6.28 9.63 0.97
C ASN A 188 5.33 10.57 1.73
N ILE A 189 4.02 10.44 1.49
CA ILE A 189 2.98 11.21 2.17
C ILE A 189 1.98 10.26 2.81
N GLY A 190 1.39 10.66 3.93
CA GLY A 190 0.42 9.86 4.65
C GLY A 190 -0.46 10.68 5.58
N ASN A 191 -1.65 10.15 5.89
CA ASN A 191 -2.56 10.74 6.85
C ASN A 191 -1.98 10.63 8.27
N CYS A 192 -2.21 11.62 9.12
CA CYS A 192 -1.81 11.61 10.52
C CYS A 192 -2.79 12.39 11.40
N PHE A 193 -2.67 12.21 12.72
CA PHE A 193 -3.31 13.11 13.68
C PHE A 193 -2.45 14.36 13.85
N GLY A 194 -2.99 15.50 13.42
CA GLY A 194 -2.43 16.83 13.63
C GLY A 194 -2.76 17.38 15.03
N LYS A 195 -2.35 18.63 15.26
CA LYS A 195 -2.62 19.33 16.54
C LYS A 195 -4.12 19.56 16.74
N ASN A 196 -4.54 19.72 18.00
CA ASN A 196 -5.91 20.07 18.39
C ASN A 196 -7.00 19.10 17.87
N MET A 197 -6.72 17.79 17.81
CA MET A 197 -7.66 16.79 17.30
C MET A 197 -8.13 17.13 15.87
N SER A 198 -7.18 17.49 15.00
CA SER A 198 -7.41 17.64 13.56
C SER A 198 -6.65 16.55 12.81
N LEU A 199 -7.10 16.20 11.61
CA LEU A 199 -6.37 15.33 10.71
C LEU A 199 -5.50 16.19 9.78
N ALA A 200 -4.34 15.66 9.43
CA ALA A 200 -3.33 16.33 8.63
C ALA A 200 -2.61 15.31 7.74
N TYR A 201 -1.72 15.80 6.89
CA TYR A 201 -0.86 14.95 6.04
C TYR A 201 0.59 15.20 6.37
N ASN A 202 1.33 14.17 6.74
CA ASN A 202 2.77 14.25 6.95
C ASN A 202 3.50 13.82 5.69
N ILE A 203 4.46 14.63 5.25
CA ILE A 203 5.49 14.20 4.32
C ILE A 203 6.63 13.62 5.15
N VAL A 204 6.99 12.38 4.86
CA VAL A 204 8.02 11.63 5.56
C VAL A 204 9.26 11.51 4.69
N LYS A 205 10.41 11.34 5.32
CA LYS A 205 11.69 11.09 4.68
C LYS A 205 12.34 9.88 5.33
N ILE A 206 12.74 8.92 4.51
CA ILE A 206 13.61 7.81 4.88
C ILE A 206 14.97 8.07 4.22
N PRO A 207 16.08 8.16 4.98
CA PRO A 207 17.40 8.40 4.41
C PRO A 207 17.86 7.21 3.54
N PRO A 208 18.92 7.38 2.74
CA PRO A 208 19.49 6.27 1.98
C PRO A 208 20.22 5.27 2.90
N ALA A 209 20.74 4.19 2.33
CA ALA A 209 21.58 3.23 3.06
C ALA A 209 22.72 3.93 3.81
N GLN A 210 22.90 3.58 5.07
CA GLN A 210 23.83 4.25 5.97
C GLN A 210 25.17 3.50 6.02
N LYS A 211 26.28 4.24 6.23
CA LYS A 211 27.63 3.64 6.34
C LYS A 211 27.77 2.69 7.54
N ASP A 212 27.00 2.95 8.60
CA ASP A 212 26.94 2.13 9.80
C ASP A 212 26.06 0.88 9.64
N LYS A 213 25.47 0.67 8.45
CA LYS A 213 24.55 -0.44 8.11
C LYS A 213 23.30 -0.52 8.99
N SER A 214 22.96 0.56 9.69
CA SER A 214 21.65 0.66 10.36
C SER A 214 20.53 0.67 9.33
N ASP A 215 19.39 0.10 9.71
CA ASP A 215 18.18 0.11 8.89
C ASP A 215 17.74 1.57 8.65
N PRO A 216 17.65 2.03 7.39
CA PRO A 216 17.21 3.39 7.09
C PRO A 216 15.83 3.74 7.66
N ILE A 217 14.93 2.76 7.82
CA ILE A 217 13.59 2.98 8.39
C ILE A 217 13.66 3.49 9.82
N GLU A 218 14.64 3.06 10.62
CA GLU A 218 14.84 3.54 12.00
C GLU A 218 15.19 5.04 12.07
N LYS A 219 15.72 5.59 10.97
CA LYS A 219 16.10 7.01 10.84
C LYS A 219 15.05 7.82 10.06
N SER A 220 13.85 7.30 9.92
CA SER A 220 12.73 8.00 9.29
C SER A 220 12.33 9.24 10.07
N GLN A 221 11.92 10.30 9.36
CA GLN A 221 11.51 11.56 9.98
C GLN A 221 10.35 12.23 9.26
N ILE A 222 9.57 13.03 10.00
CA ILE A 222 8.57 13.93 9.43
C ILE A 222 9.28 15.21 8.95
N VAL A 223 9.10 15.56 7.68
CA VAL A 223 9.72 16.75 7.07
C VAL A 223 8.80 17.96 7.16
N VAL A 224 7.53 17.76 6.84
CA VAL A 224 6.51 18.81 6.86
C VAL A 224 5.13 18.20 7.12
N GLN A 225 4.29 18.97 7.80
CA GLN A 225 2.89 18.66 8.03
C GLN A 225 2.01 19.64 7.26
N LEU A 226 1.11 19.12 6.44
CA LEU A 226 0.15 19.86 5.64
C LEU A 226 -1.24 19.78 6.29
N PRO A 227 -2.02 20.86 6.29
CA PRO A 227 -3.36 20.87 6.87
C PRO A 227 -4.35 20.08 6.01
N SER A 228 -5.37 19.51 6.66
CA SER A 228 -6.58 19.02 5.99
C SER A 228 -7.61 20.13 5.85
N SER A 229 -8.32 20.17 4.73
CA SER A 229 -9.44 21.11 4.53
C SER A 229 -10.60 20.84 5.49
N GLU A 230 -10.75 19.61 5.95
CA GLU A 230 -11.75 19.21 6.95
C GLU A 230 -11.10 18.56 8.17
N ARG A 231 -11.54 18.98 9.36
CA ARG A 231 -10.92 18.60 10.65
C ARG A 231 -10.89 17.09 10.89
N LEU A 232 -11.97 16.37 10.54
CA LEU A 232 -12.15 14.94 10.84
C LEU A 232 -12.30 14.06 9.58
N LYS A 233 -12.00 14.64 8.41
CA LYS A 233 -12.14 13.95 7.12
C LYS A 233 -10.95 14.28 6.21
N PRO A 234 -9.83 13.53 6.30
CA PRO A 234 -8.74 13.69 5.37
C PRO A 234 -9.22 13.24 4.00
N SER A 235 -8.66 13.85 2.97
CA SER A 235 -8.81 13.37 1.61
C SER A 235 -8.03 12.08 1.43
N TYR A 236 -8.51 11.27 0.50
CA TYR A 236 -7.73 10.18 -0.05
C TYR A 236 -6.50 10.73 -0.78
N VAL A 237 -5.34 10.16 -0.50
CA VAL A 237 -4.07 10.52 -1.14
C VAL A 237 -3.42 9.26 -1.70
N HIS A 238 -3.33 9.19 -3.02
CA HIS A 238 -2.71 8.07 -3.73
C HIS A 238 -1.24 8.36 -4.10
N SER A 239 -0.92 9.62 -4.36
CA SER A 239 0.44 10.07 -4.69
C SER A 239 0.58 11.58 -4.46
N PHE A 240 1.79 12.09 -4.60
CA PHE A 240 2.09 13.54 -4.54
C PHE A 240 3.16 13.91 -5.58
N GLY A 241 3.35 15.21 -5.82
CA GLY A 241 4.40 15.73 -6.68
C GLY A 241 5.64 16.14 -5.89
N MET A 242 6.82 15.90 -6.47
CA MET A 242 8.10 16.33 -5.91
C MET A 242 8.98 16.93 -7.00
N THR A 243 9.66 18.02 -6.67
CA THR A 243 10.77 18.59 -7.45
C THR A 243 12.00 18.68 -6.56
N ASN A 244 13.12 19.17 -7.10
CA ASN A 244 14.33 19.41 -6.30
C ASN A 244 14.08 20.32 -5.09
N ASN A 245 13.11 21.24 -5.16
CA ASN A 245 12.91 22.29 -4.16
C ASN A 245 11.54 22.27 -3.47
N TYR A 246 10.55 21.58 -4.03
CA TYR A 246 9.16 21.66 -3.59
C TYR A 246 8.47 20.31 -3.53
N PHE A 247 7.53 20.19 -2.59
CA PHE A 247 6.48 19.18 -2.59
C PHE A 247 5.16 19.83 -3.02
N VAL A 248 4.39 19.09 -3.82
CA VAL A 248 3.07 19.47 -4.31
C VAL A 248 2.08 18.39 -3.88
N PHE A 249 1.12 18.73 -3.03
CA PHE A 249 0.04 17.85 -2.64
C PHE A 249 -1.29 18.36 -3.18
N VAL A 250 -2.04 17.47 -3.82
CA VAL A 250 -3.35 17.77 -4.42
C VAL A 250 -4.42 17.14 -3.53
N GLU A 251 -5.07 17.96 -2.72
CA GLU A 251 -6.14 17.53 -1.83
C GLU A 251 -7.46 17.49 -2.60
N GLN A 252 -7.88 16.28 -2.98
CA GLN A 252 -9.07 16.01 -3.78
C GLN A 252 -10.34 16.01 -2.90
N PRO A 253 -11.55 16.17 -3.48
CA PRO A 253 -12.81 16.16 -2.73
C PRO A 253 -13.24 14.76 -2.24
N VAL A 254 -12.49 13.70 -2.56
CA VAL A 254 -12.73 12.34 -2.06
C VAL A 254 -12.21 12.25 -0.62
N LYS A 255 -13.13 12.18 0.34
CA LYS A 255 -12.88 12.23 1.79
C LYS A 255 -13.05 10.87 2.45
N ILE A 256 -12.25 10.63 3.49
CA ILE A 256 -12.36 9.46 4.37
C ILE A 256 -13.05 9.90 5.66
N ASN A 257 -14.26 9.39 5.90
CA ASN A 257 -15.04 9.68 7.08
C ASN A 257 -14.55 8.83 8.27
N LEU A 258 -13.67 9.41 9.09
CA LEU A 258 -13.07 8.70 10.23
C LEU A 258 -14.11 8.27 11.27
N LEU A 259 -15.22 9.00 11.41
CA LEU A 259 -16.29 8.61 12.34
C LEU A 259 -16.97 7.32 11.88
N LYS A 260 -17.21 7.15 10.58
CA LYS A 260 -17.70 5.87 10.02
C LYS A 260 -16.66 4.76 10.25
N PHE A 261 -15.39 5.04 9.97
CA PHE A 261 -14.30 4.08 10.16
C PHE A 261 -14.24 3.55 11.60
N LEU A 262 -14.29 4.44 12.61
CA LEU A 262 -14.19 4.02 14.02
C LEU A 262 -15.48 3.40 14.57
N SER A 263 -16.65 3.90 14.16
CA SER A 263 -17.95 3.48 14.73
C SER A 263 -18.58 2.29 14.03
N ALA A 264 -18.39 2.13 12.71
CA ALA A 264 -19.01 1.06 11.94
C ALA A 264 -18.19 -0.24 11.98
N TRP A 265 -16.86 -0.12 12.06
CA TRP A 265 -15.94 -1.25 12.24
C TRP A 265 -16.28 -2.05 13.50
N SER A 266 -16.75 -1.36 14.54
CA SER A 266 -17.05 -1.93 15.85
C SER A 266 -18.53 -2.30 16.08
N ILE A 267 -19.42 -2.17 15.09
CA ILE A 267 -20.85 -2.48 15.33
C ILE A 267 -21.51 -3.19 14.15
N ARG A 268 -21.21 -2.79 12.91
CA ARG A 268 -21.99 -3.20 11.73
C ARG A 268 -21.23 -4.00 10.70
N GLY A 269 -19.91 -4.11 10.86
CA GLY A 269 -19.05 -4.65 9.82
C GLY A 269 -18.97 -3.65 8.67
N THR A 270 -17.81 -3.03 8.48
CA THR A 270 -17.59 -2.03 7.42
C THR A 270 -16.27 -2.33 6.73
N THR A 271 -16.18 -1.94 5.47
CA THR A 271 -14.95 -1.98 4.67
C THR A 271 -14.32 -0.59 4.62
N TYR A 272 -13.10 -0.48 4.08
CA TYR A 272 -12.50 0.83 3.87
C TYR A 272 -13.34 1.67 2.89
N MET A 273 -13.86 1.05 1.82
CA MET A 273 -14.67 1.69 0.79
C MET A 273 -15.91 2.41 1.37
N ASP A 274 -16.59 1.82 2.36
CA ASP A 274 -17.78 2.42 3.01
C ASP A 274 -17.49 3.75 3.72
N CYS A 275 -16.22 3.99 4.05
CA CYS A 275 -15.77 5.20 4.72
C CYS A 275 -15.52 6.36 3.75
N PHE A 276 -15.52 6.11 2.44
CA PHE A 276 -15.32 7.17 1.45
C PHE A 276 -16.60 7.96 1.19
N GLU A 277 -16.46 9.27 1.01
CA GLU A 277 -17.53 10.17 0.58
C GLU A 277 -16.96 11.32 -0.26
N SER A 278 -17.78 11.96 -1.08
CA SER A 278 -17.36 13.11 -1.89
C SER A 278 -17.85 14.42 -1.28
N CYS A 279 -16.95 15.40 -1.12
CA CYS A 279 -17.28 16.75 -0.68
C CYS A 279 -17.53 17.65 -1.91
N GLU A 280 -18.79 17.71 -2.36
CA GLU A 280 -19.17 18.35 -3.63
C GLU A 280 -18.81 19.84 -3.73
N SER A 281 -18.79 20.55 -2.59
CA SER A 281 -18.53 22.00 -2.55
C SER A 281 -17.06 22.39 -2.44
N MET A 282 -16.15 21.44 -2.17
CA MET A 282 -14.74 21.74 -1.88
C MET A 282 -13.92 22.12 -3.12
N GLY A 283 -14.23 21.52 -4.26
CA GLY A 283 -13.32 21.48 -5.41
C GLY A 283 -12.03 20.73 -5.08
N THR A 284 -10.89 21.18 -5.60
CA THR A 284 -9.57 20.59 -5.37
C THR A 284 -8.63 21.64 -4.81
N TRP A 285 -7.97 21.35 -3.68
CA TRP A 285 -7.02 22.26 -3.05
C TRP A 285 -5.59 21.85 -3.40
N PHE A 286 -4.76 22.84 -3.75
CA PHE A 286 -3.34 22.62 -4.06
C PHE A 286 -2.48 23.15 -2.93
N HIS A 287 -1.70 22.26 -2.33
CA HIS A 287 -0.75 22.56 -1.29
C HIS A 287 0.66 22.55 -1.88
N LEU A 288 1.39 23.66 -1.73
CA LEU A 288 2.78 23.80 -2.17
C LEU A 288 3.64 24.11 -0.96
N THR A 289 4.69 23.32 -0.73
CA THR A 289 5.64 23.55 0.37
C THR A 289 7.07 23.35 -0.09
N THR A 290 8.00 24.08 0.52
CA THR A 290 9.44 23.91 0.28
C THR A 290 9.94 22.61 0.90
N LYS A 291 10.84 21.92 0.20
CA LYS A 291 11.52 20.73 0.70
C LYS A 291 12.49 21.05 1.85
N ASN A 292 13.00 22.28 1.91
CA ASN A 292 13.80 22.78 3.02
C ASN A 292 12.89 23.32 4.14
N PRO A 293 12.86 22.70 5.34
CA PRO A 293 12.00 23.12 6.44
C PRO A 293 12.26 24.56 6.92
N ALA A 294 13.50 25.05 6.80
CA ALA A 294 13.88 26.39 7.23
C ALA A 294 13.18 27.50 6.42
N ALA A 295 12.75 27.22 5.18
CA ALA A 295 12.03 28.15 4.32
C ALA A 295 10.50 28.11 4.50
N TYR A 296 9.96 27.01 5.04
CA TYR A 296 8.53 26.91 5.32
C TYR A 296 8.13 27.76 6.54
N MET A 297 8.93 27.71 7.62
CA MET A 297 8.69 28.50 8.83
C MET A 297 8.77 30.01 8.63
N SER A 298 9.48 30.50 7.62
CA SER A 298 9.60 31.93 7.35
C SER A 298 8.43 32.50 6.55
N SER A 299 7.67 31.66 5.84
CA SER A 299 6.61 32.09 4.92
C SER A 299 5.19 31.93 5.45
N HIS A 300 4.97 31.09 6.47
CA HIS A 300 3.63 30.82 7.03
C HIS A 300 3.62 31.05 8.55
N LYS A 301 2.93 32.11 9.00
CA LYS A 301 2.55 32.29 10.40
C LYS A 301 1.21 31.59 10.63
N PHE A 302 1.16 30.69 11.61
CA PHE A 302 -0.07 30.05 12.11
C PHE A 302 -1.04 31.07 12.70
#